data_AF-A0A9D1LQG6-F1
#
_entry.id   AF-A0A9D1LQG6-F1
#
_cell.length_a   1.000
_cell.length_b   1.000
_cell.length_c   1.000
_cell.angle_alpha   90.00
_cell.angle_beta   90.00
_cell.angle_gamma   90.00
#
_symmetry.space_group_name_H-M   'P 1'
#
loop_
_entity.id
_entity.type
_entity.pdbx_description
1 polymer ?
#
loop_
_entity_poly.entity_id
_entity_poly.type
_entity_poly.pdbx_seq_one_letter_code
_entity_poly.pdbx_strand_id
1 'polypeptide(L)'
;MANDSVTIAGRDLRLAPGDSAERMERVAEYARRVLADLDARNAARGCEHDAQGRALELALRLADELFMAQDENSRLRRELLPLRRRCYELEQANDAQNRELVRLRERVEAQPGANGAASTAGDASQSAGVDAAGGAYAQADAETDGDASAAGTAHT
;
A
#
# COMPACT_ATOMS: atom_id res chain seq x y z
N MET A 1 22.89 28.13 -5.90
CA MET A 1 23.26 28.09 -4.47
C MET A 1 22.38 27.04 -3.85
N ALA A 2 22.94 25.95 -3.32
CA ALA A 2 22.12 24.99 -2.57
C ALA A 2 21.55 25.71 -1.35
N ASN A 3 20.26 25.47 -1.04
CA ASN A 3 19.67 25.99 0.20
C ASN A 3 20.24 25.16 1.35
N ASP A 4 21.32 25.66 1.96
CA ASP A 4 22.02 25.03 3.08
C ASP A 4 21.30 25.29 4.42
N SER A 5 20.12 25.91 4.38
CA SER A 5 19.33 26.26 5.55
C SER A 5 17.84 26.22 5.27
N VAL A 6 17.06 26.01 6.32
CA VAL A 6 15.59 26.04 6.31
C VAL A 6 15.09 26.89 7.47
N THR A 7 14.04 27.67 7.24
CA THR A 7 13.46 28.57 8.25
C THR A 7 12.30 27.91 8.99
N ILE A 8 12.39 27.83 10.32
CA ILE A 8 11.33 27.32 11.19
C ILE A 8 11.04 28.35 12.28
N ALA A 9 9.77 28.75 12.43
CA ALA A 9 9.32 29.72 13.44
C ALA A 9 10.15 31.03 13.46
N GLY A 10 10.54 31.51 12.27
CA GLY A 10 11.34 32.73 12.11
C GLY A 10 12.83 32.57 12.42
N ARG A 11 13.33 31.33 12.55
CA ARG A 11 14.75 31.03 12.73
C ARG A 11 15.29 30.21 11.57
N ASP A 12 16.43 30.64 11.03
CA ASP A 12 17.15 29.89 10.01
C ASP A 12 18.03 28.83 10.65
N LEU A 13 17.79 27.57 10.28
CA LEU A 13 18.52 26.41 10.77
C LEU A 13 19.37 25.86 9.62
N ARG A 14 20.67 25.65 9.89
CA ARG A 14 21.56 25.02 8.91
C ARG A 14 21.28 23.52 8.80
N LEU A 15 21.27 23.02 7.58
CA LEU A 15 21.08 21.60 7.30
C LEU A 15 22.33 20.80 7.66
N ALA A 16 22.12 19.56 8.10
CA ALA A 16 23.23 18.65 8.39
C ALA A 16 23.77 18.02 7.10
N PRO A 17 25.04 17.55 7.09
CA PRO A 17 25.56 16.77 5.96
C PRO A 17 24.69 15.53 5.72
N GLY A 18 24.23 15.34 4.48
CA GLY A 18 23.32 14.24 4.11
C GLY A 18 21.83 14.61 4.12
N ASP A 19 21.49 15.84 4.51
CA ASP A 19 20.15 16.35 4.36
C ASP A 19 19.82 16.72 2.90
N SER A 20 18.69 16.20 2.43
CA SER A 20 18.09 16.68 1.18
C SER A 20 17.34 17.97 1.49
N ALA A 21 17.67 19.06 0.79
CA ALA A 21 17.00 20.35 0.94
C ALA A 21 15.47 20.25 0.74
N GLU A 22 15.02 19.52 -0.28
CA GLU A 22 13.59 19.29 -0.53
C GLU A 22 12.92 18.53 0.61
N ARG A 23 13.57 17.49 1.15
CA ARG A 23 13.04 16.74 2.28
C ARG A 23 12.91 17.65 3.50
N MET A 24 13.95 18.44 3.78
CA MET A 24 13.98 19.30 4.96
C MET A 24 13.00 20.47 4.87
N GLU A 25 12.74 21.02 3.69
CA GLU A 25 11.69 22.02 3.51
C GLU A 25 10.31 21.44 3.83
N ARG A 26 10.00 20.21 3.37
CA ARG A 26 8.76 19.51 3.73
C ARG A 26 8.64 19.25 5.24
N VAL A 27 9.75 18.85 5.87
CA VAL A 27 9.80 18.66 7.33
C VAL A 27 9.54 19.97 8.07
N ALA A 28 10.11 21.07 7.60
CA ALA A 28 9.89 22.39 8.20
C ALA A 28 8.48 22.94 7.97
N GLU A 29 7.89 22.71 6.80
CA GLU A 29 6.48 23.01 6.55
C GLU A 29 5.57 22.22 7.50
N TYR A 30 5.82 20.92 7.67
CA TYR A 30 5.10 20.11 8.63
C TYR A 30 5.25 20.62 10.06
N ALA A 31 6.49 20.90 10.51
CA ALA A 31 6.77 21.44 11.83
C ALA A 31 6.07 22.79 12.06
N ARG A 32 6.04 23.68 11.07
CA ARG A 32 5.31 24.97 11.12
C ARG A 32 3.81 24.76 11.32
N ARG A 33 3.22 23.79 10.62
CA ARG A 33 1.79 23.46 10.77
C ARG A 33 1.49 22.91 12.17
N VAL A 34 2.30 21.97 12.67
CA VAL A 34 2.12 21.40 14.01
C VAL A 34 2.30 22.48 15.09
N LEU A 35 3.30 23.36 14.93
CA LEU A 35 3.48 24.50 15.83
C LEU A 35 2.24 25.42 15.84
N ALA A 36 1.69 25.75 14.68
CA ALA A 36 0.49 26.59 14.61
C ALA A 36 -0.72 25.93 15.31
N ASP A 37 -0.88 24.61 15.15
CA ASP A 37 -1.93 23.85 15.82
C ASP A 37 -1.72 23.80 17.35
N LEU A 38 -0.49 23.65 17.81
CA LEU A 38 -0.15 23.70 19.24
C LEU A 38 -0.40 25.09 19.82
N ASP A 39 0.05 26.14 19.14
CA ASP A 39 -0.17 27.54 19.54
C ASP A 39 -1.67 27.84 19.69
N ALA A 40 -2.50 27.37 18.75
CA ALA A 40 -3.96 27.51 18.83
C ALA A 40 -4.57 26.78 20.04
N ARG A 41 -4.10 25.57 20.35
CA ARG A 41 -4.57 24.78 21.51
C ARG A 41 -4.16 25.41 22.83
N ASN A 42 -2.95 25.93 22.89
CA ASN A 42 -2.40 26.59 24.07
C ASN A 42 -3.12 27.90 24.36
N ALA A 43 -3.38 28.71 23.32
CA ALA A 43 -4.20 29.91 23.43
C ALA A 43 -5.61 29.59 23.95
N ALA A 44 -6.25 28.53 23.45
CA ALA A 44 -7.57 28.09 23.94
C ALA A 44 -7.58 27.65 25.42
N ARG A 45 -6.44 27.21 25.94
CA ARG A 45 -6.24 26.82 27.35
C ARG A 45 -5.79 27.98 28.25
N GLY A 46 -5.50 29.15 27.67
CA GLY A 46 -4.89 30.27 28.40
C GLY A 46 -3.46 29.97 28.85
N CYS A 47 -2.77 29.03 28.20
CA CYS A 47 -1.38 28.73 28.45
C CYS A 47 -0.52 29.42 27.40
N GLU A 48 0.37 30.30 27.81
CA GLU A 48 1.39 30.87 26.93
C GLU A 48 2.74 30.23 27.24
N HIS A 49 3.34 29.61 26.23
CA HIS A 49 4.68 29.07 26.33
C HIS A 49 5.68 30.05 25.71
N ASP A 50 6.85 30.16 26.35
CA ASP A 50 7.99 30.84 25.76
C ASP A 50 8.56 30.02 24.59
N ALA A 51 9.54 30.58 23.87
CA ALA A 51 10.10 29.92 22.69
C ALA A 51 10.70 28.54 22.98
N GLN A 52 11.26 28.35 24.18
CA GLN A 52 11.81 27.05 24.61
C GLN A 52 10.70 26.05 24.91
N GLY A 53 9.66 26.45 25.67
CA GLY A 53 8.50 25.62 25.97
C GLY A 53 7.80 25.11 24.71
N ARG A 54 7.58 26.00 23.73
CA ARG A 54 6.97 25.61 22.43
C ARG A 54 7.83 24.61 21.66
N ALA A 55 9.15 24.80 21.65
CA ALA A 55 10.06 23.88 20.98
C ALA A 55 10.06 22.49 21.63
N LEU A 56 10.01 22.45 22.97
CA LEU A 56 9.92 21.19 23.72
C LEU A 56 8.58 20.48 23.48
N GLU A 57 7.47 21.23 23.48
CA GLU A 57 6.15 20.68 23.20
C GLU A 57 6.05 20.11 21.78
N LEU A 58 6.56 20.84 20.79
CA LEU A 58 6.68 20.35 19.42
C LEU A 58 7.52 19.06 19.37
N ALA A 59 8.67 19.04 20.03
CA ALA A 59 9.55 17.88 20.04
C ALA A 59 8.87 16.64 20.66
N LEU A 60 8.17 16.82 21.79
CA LEU A 60 7.40 15.75 22.43
C LEU A 60 6.28 15.25 21.53
N ARG A 61 5.58 16.16 20.85
CA ARG A 61 4.49 15.80 19.94
C ARG A 61 4.98 15.01 18.73
N LEU A 62 6.07 15.45 18.10
CA LEU A 62 6.67 14.76 16.96
C LEU A 62 7.27 13.41 17.37
N ALA A 63 7.84 13.31 18.57
CA ALA A 63 8.33 12.05 19.10
C ALA A 63 7.19 11.05 19.30
N ASP A 64 6.08 11.47 19.92
CA ASP A 64 4.88 10.63 20.11
C ASP A 64 4.33 10.13 18.76
N GLU A 65 4.18 11.02 17.77
CA GLU A 65 3.74 10.65 16.42
C GLU A 65 4.68 9.65 15.74
N LEU A 66 6.00 9.82 15.92
CA LEU A 66 7.00 8.88 15.41
C LEU A 66 6.88 7.51 16.09
N PHE A 67 6.72 7.46 17.42
CA PHE A 67 6.54 6.21 18.15
C PHE A 67 5.30 5.46 17.68
N MET A 68 4.16 6.15 17.57
CA MET A 68 2.92 5.56 17.06
C MET A 68 3.09 5.04 15.63
N ALA A 69 3.77 5.80 14.76
CA ALA A 69 4.05 5.38 13.39
C ALA A 69 4.97 4.15 13.33
N GLN A 70 5.96 4.06 14.23
CA GLN A 70 6.87 2.91 14.33
C GLN A 70 6.17 1.65 14.85
N ASP A 71 5.32 1.80 15.86
CA ASP A 71 4.52 0.70 16.41
C ASP A 71 3.57 0.14 15.35
N GLU A 72 2.88 1.02 14.61
CA GLU A 72 2.00 0.61 13.52
C GLU A 72 2.79 -0.03 12.38
N ASN A 73 3.94 0.53 11.99
CA ASN A 73 4.79 -0.10 10.97
C ASN A 73 5.25 -1.50 11.40
N SER A 74 5.60 -1.67 12.68
CA SER A 74 6.02 -2.95 13.26
C SER A 74 4.86 -3.95 13.34
N ARG A 75 3.65 -3.48 13.62
CA ARG A 75 2.43 -4.28 13.56
C ARG A 75 2.14 -4.73 12.13
N LEU A 76 2.12 -3.80 11.17
CA LEU A 76 1.86 -4.09 9.76
C LEU A 76 2.89 -5.07 9.18
N ARG A 77 4.18 -4.94 9.52
CA ARG A 77 5.21 -5.90 9.09
C ARG A 77 4.95 -7.31 9.61
N ARG A 78 4.46 -7.44 10.85
CA ARG A 78 4.10 -8.74 11.45
C ARG A 78 2.88 -9.36 10.76
N GLU A 79 1.90 -8.54 10.36
CA GLU A 79 0.68 -9.00 9.68
C GLU A 79 0.91 -9.32 8.19
N LEU A 80 1.79 -8.58 7.52
CA LEU A 80 2.03 -8.68 6.07
C LEU A 80 2.60 -10.05 5.65
N LEU A 81 3.54 -10.60 6.43
CA LEU A 81 4.23 -11.84 6.06
C LEU A 81 3.30 -13.07 6.09
N PRO A 82 2.48 -13.30 7.14
CA PRO A 82 1.47 -14.35 7.14
C PRO A 82 0.42 -14.18 6.04
N LEU A 83 -0.01 -12.94 5.75
CA LEU A 83 -0.99 -12.68 4.69
C LEU A 83 -0.43 -13.03 3.31
N ARG A 84 0.81 -12.61 3.00
CA ARG A 84 1.48 -12.98 1.75
C ARG A 84 1.59 -14.49 1.59
N ARG A 85 1.96 -15.19 2.67
CA ARG A 85 2.01 -16.66 2.68
C ARG A 85 0.63 -17.26 2.41
N ARG A 86 -0.42 -16.72 3.04
CA ARG A 86 -1.78 -17.22 2.85
C ARG A 86 -2.27 -17.03 1.42
N CYS A 87 -1.97 -15.90 0.78
CA CYS A 87 -2.27 -15.66 -0.62
C CYS A 87 -1.61 -16.73 -1.51
N TYR A 88 -0.31 -16.97 -1.30
CA TYR A 88 0.42 -17.99 -2.05
C TYR A 88 -0.16 -19.40 -1.87
N GLU A 89 -0.50 -19.79 -0.63
CA GLU A 89 -1.13 -21.09 -0.36
C GLU A 89 -2.49 -21.23 -1.05
N LEU A 90 -3.29 -20.15 -1.10
CA LEU A 90 -4.58 -20.14 -1.78
C LEU A 90 -4.43 -20.19 -3.30
N GLU A 91 -3.47 -19.48 -3.88
CA GLU A 91 -3.14 -19.56 -5.31
C GLU A 91 -2.74 -20.99 -5.69
N GLN A 92 -1.85 -21.62 -4.92
CA GLN A 92 -1.46 -23.01 -5.15
C GLN A 92 -2.64 -23.98 -5.06
N ALA A 93 -3.52 -23.80 -4.07
CA ALA A 93 -4.70 -24.63 -3.90
C ALA A 93 -5.68 -24.45 -5.08
N ASN A 94 -5.87 -23.21 -5.54
CA ASN A 94 -6.70 -22.90 -6.69
C ASN A 94 -6.15 -23.54 -7.97
N ASP A 95 -4.84 -23.45 -8.21
CA ASP A 95 -4.17 -24.09 -9.35
C ASP A 95 -4.28 -25.62 -9.31
N ALA A 96 -4.23 -26.22 -8.12
CA ALA A 96 -4.43 -27.66 -7.95
C ALA A 96 -5.87 -28.06 -8.30
N GLN A 97 -6.85 -27.30 -7.80
CA GLN A 97 -8.27 -27.52 -8.10
C GLN A 97 -8.58 -27.34 -9.59
N ASN A 98 -8.04 -26.30 -10.23
CA ASN A 98 -8.23 -26.06 -11.66
C ASN A 98 -7.66 -27.22 -12.50
N ARG A 99 -6.50 -27.75 -12.13
CA ARG A 99 -5.92 -28.94 -12.78
C ARG A 99 -6.81 -30.17 -12.63
N GLU A 100 -7.43 -30.35 -11.47
CA GLU A 100 -8.37 -31.46 -11.25
C GLU A 100 -9.66 -31.29 -12.06
N LEU A 101 -10.20 -30.08 -12.14
CA LEU A 101 -11.38 -29.76 -12.94
C LEU A 101 -11.13 -30.05 -14.43
N VAL A 102 -9.96 -29.69 -14.96
CA VAL A 102 -9.58 -30.03 -16.35
C VAL A 102 -9.59 -31.54 -16.56
N ARG A 103 -8.96 -32.30 -15.66
CA ARG A 103 -8.94 -33.79 -15.75
C ARG A 103 -10.33 -34.40 -15.62
N LEU A 104 -11.21 -33.83 -14.79
CA LEU A 104 -12.60 -34.27 -14.65
C LEU A 104 -13.38 -34.00 -15.94
N ARG A 105 -13.22 -32.80 -16.51
CA ARG A 105 -13.83 -32.43 -17.78
C ARG A 105 -13.39 -33.36 -18.91
N GLU A 106 -12.10 -33.62 -19.04
CA GLU A 106 -11.55 -34.58 -20.00
C GLU A 106 -12.13 -35.99 -19.80
N ARG A 107 -12.27 -36.47 -18.56
CA ARG A 107 -12.88 -37.77 -18.26
C ARG A 107 -14.36 -37.83 -18.68
N VAL A 108 -15.12 -36.77 -18.42
CA VAL A 108 -16.53 -36.68 -18.81
C VAL A 108 -16.67 -36.63 -20.33
N GLU A 109 -15.83 -35.84 -21.02
CA GLU A 109 -15.82 -35.74 -22.48
C GLU A 109 -15.37 -37.05 -23.16
N ALA A 110 -14.44 -37.79 -22.55
CA ALA A 110 -13.96 -39.08 -23.05
C ALA A 110 -14.90 -40.26 -22.76
N GLN A 111 -15.97 -40.06 -21.97
CA GLN A 111 -16.93 -41.11 -21.61
C GLN A 111 -17.89 -41.34 -22.79
N PRO A 112 -17.71 -42.41 -23.59
CA PRO A 112 -18.58 -42.64 -24.74
C PRO A 112 -19.89 -43.22 -24.22
N GLY A 113 -20.98 -42.45 -24.32
CA GLY A 113 -22.34 -43.02 -24.25
C GLY A 113 -23.29 -42.54 -23.14
N ALA A 114 -22.94 -41.58 -22.27
CA ALA A 114 -23.90 -41.08 -21.27
C ALA A 114 -24.85 -39.99 -21.80
N ASN A 115 -24.47 -39.25 -22.85
CA ASN A 115 -25.29 -38.16 -23.41
C ASN A 115 -26.07 -38.54 -24.68
N GLY A 116 -26.10 -39.83 -25.05
CA GLY A 116 -26.70 -40.33 -26.29
C GLY A 116 -28.02 -41.10 -26.13
N ALA A 117 -28.61 -41.17 -24.94
CA ALA A 117 -29.85 -41.91 -24.68
C ALA A 117 -30.90 -41.05 -23.97
N ALA A 118 -31.27 -39.93 -24.58
CA ALA A 118 -32.55 -39.28 -24.33
C ALA A 118 -33.26 -39.09 -25.67
N SER A 119 -33.78 -40.19 -26.21
CA SER A 119 -34.71 -40.15 -27.33
C SER A 119 -36.07 -39.66 -26.85
N THR A 120 -36.52 -38.54 -27.45
CA THR A 120 -37.90 -38.22 -27.86
C THR A 120 -39.01 -38.27 -26.81
N ALA A 121 -39.44 -37.09 -26.33
CA ALA A 121 -40.82 -36.59 -26.47
C ALA A 121 -40.99 -35.28 -25.68
N GLY A 122 -41.62 -34.26 -26.30
CA GLY A 122 -42.43 -33.28 -25.57
C GLY A 122 -41.84 -31.88 -25.42
N ASP A 123 -42.43 -30.98 -26.20
CA ASP A 123 -42.67 -29.56 -25.94
C ASP A 123 -41.53 -28.55 -26.05
N ALA A 124 -41.53 -27.92 -27.23
CA ALA A 124 -41.14 -26.54 -27.40
C ALA A 124 -41.91 -25.63 -26.43
N SER A 125 -41.19 -25.00 -25.51
CA SER A 125 -41.60 -23.72 -24.94
C SER A 125 -40.46 -22.74 -25.11
N GLN A 126 -40.70 -21.79 -26.01
CA GLN A 126 -39.94 -20.56 -26.13
C GLN A 126 -40.05 -19.79 -24.80
N SER A 127 -38.92 -19.34 -24.27
CA SER A 127 -38.91 -18.10 -23.50
C SER A 127 -37.60 -17.33 -23.72
N ALA A 128 -37.84 -16.11 -24.19
CA ALA A 128 -37.01 -14.94 -24.37
C ALA A 128 -35.66 -14.88 -23.64
N GLY A 129 -34.67 -14.35 -24.37
CA GLY A 129 -33.35 -14.03 -23.86
C GLY A 129 -33.35 -12.97 -22.77
N VAL A 130 -32.26 -13.00 -22.00
CA VAL A 130 -31.79 -11.87 -21.21
C VAL A 130 -30.29 -11.81 -21.44
N ASP A 131 -29.87 -10.77 -22.13
CA ASP A 131 -28.47 -10.39 -22.30
C ASP A 131 -27.86 -10.10 -20.92
N ALA A 132 -26.86 -10.89 -20.52
CA ALA A 132 -25.99 -10.54 -19.40
C ALA A 132 -24.63 -10.13 -19.94
N ALA A 133 -24.49 -8.82 -20.10
CA ALA A 133 -23.25 -8.13 -20.40
C ALA A 133 -22.26 -8.20 -19.21
N GLY A 134 -20.96 -8.22 -19.55
CA GLY A 134 -19.86 -7.82 -18.67
C GLY A 134 -19.06 -8.99 -18.08
N GLY A 135 -17.75 -9.09 -18.24
CA GLY A 135 -16.76 -8.24 -18.88
C GLY A 135 -15.42 -8.99 -18.85
N ALA A 136 -14.70 -8.98 -19.97
CA ALA A 136 -13.37 -9.55 -20.08
C ALA A 136 -12.37 -8.64 -19.36
N TYR A 137 -11.64 -9.17 -18.38
CA TYR A 137 -10.42 -8.51 -17.90
C TYR A 137 -9.29 -8.86 -18.85
N ALA A 138 -8.96 -7.90 -19.72
CA ALA A 138 -7.80 -7.93 -20.56
C ALA A 138 -6.53 -7.85 -19.69
N GLN A 139 -5.66 -8.83 -19.88
CA GLN A 139 -4.31 -8.88 -19.35
C GLN A 139 -3.47 -7.86 -20.14
N ALA A 140 -2.97 -6.81 -19.48
CA ALA A 140 -2.01 -5.89 -20.05
C ALA A 140 -0.65 -6.19 -19.43
N ASP A 141 0.15 -6.94 -20.19
CA ASP A 141 1.59 -7.05 -19.98
C ASP A 141 2.21 -5.68 -20.27
N ALA A 142 2.93 -5.12 -19.29
CA ALA A 142 3.86 -4.03 -19.51
C ALA A 142 5.07 -4.24 -18.59
N GLU A 143 5.97 -5.10 -19.04
CA GLU A 143 7.38 -4.97 -18.71
C GLU A 143 7.92 -3.70 -19.38
N THR A 144 8.60 -2.85 -18.62
CA THR A 144 9.77 -2.15 -19.14
C THR A 144 10.71 -1.81 -17.99
N ASP A 145 11.84 -2.52 -18.01
CA ASP A 145 13.04 -2.25 -17.25
C ASP A 145 13.59 -0.84 -17.51
N GLY A 146 14.30 -0.32 -16.51
CA GLY A 146 15.12 0.88 -16.62
C GLY A 146 16.10 1.01 -15.45
N ASP A 147 17.24 0.30 -15.58
CA ASP A 147 18.59 0.55 -15.05
C ASP A 147 18.80 0.86 -13.55
N ALA A 148 19.52 0.09 -12.72
CA ALA A 148 20.87 -0.53 -12.78
C ALA A 148 21.88 0.20 -11.85
N SER A 149 22.52 -0.59 -10.97
CA SER A 149 23.88 -0.45 -10.40
C SER A 149 24.17 0.77 -9.48
N ALA A 150 24.88 0.68 -8.35
CA ALA A 150 26.05 -0.15 -8.08
C ALA A 150 26.24 -0.42 -6.58
N ALA A 151 26.70 -1.65 -6.29
CA ALA A 151 27.45 -1.97 -5.09
C ALA A 151 28.82 -1.28 -5.11
N GLY A 152 29.29 -0.84 -3.94
CA GLY A 152 30.62 -0.28 -3.75
C GLY A 152 31.04 -0.36 -2.28
N THR A 153 31.65 -1.47 -1.90
CA THR A 153 32.41 -1.63 -0.66
C THR A 153 33.65 -0.73 -0.65
N ALA A 154 33.91 -0.01 0.45
CA ALA A 154 35.27 0.28 0.92
C ALA A 154 35.29 0.71 2.40
N HIS A 155 36.01 -0.08 3.20
CA HIS A 155 36.69 0.34 4.43
C HIS A 155 37.66 1.50 4.13
N THR A 156 37.64 2.55 4.95
CA THR A 156 38.64 2.94 5.98
C THR A 156 38.26 4.29 6.56
#